data_AF-A0A1G6TRQ8-F1
#
_entry.id   AF-A0A1G6TRQ8-F1
#
_cell.length_a   1.000
_cell.length_b   1.000
_cell.length_c   1.000
_cell.angle_alpha   90.00
_cell.angle_beta   90.00
_cell.angle_gamma   90.00
#
_symmetry.space_group_name_H-M   'P 1'
#
loop_
_entity.id
_entity.type
_entity.pdbx_description
1 polymer ?
#
loop_
_entity_poly.entity_id
_entity_poly.type
_entity_poly.pdbx_seq_one_letter_code
_entity_poly.pdbx_strand_id
1 'polypeptide(L)'
;MPLSNKTLIVSTKEYVRVLNNTLFMKLTTFILFMVISVNLSGQNANTDSLRNAIRSDARWAITHAEFSKGEKLLDSLILVEPRNPENFFSKAQSYYYQKNLDSLTICLEKALMIGNDSIRVYSEYYRYYSFQQENLEKCLLYINRMIDIQPKNSDLYMERMRVKTVLGDYDGSVKDLEISASLGNEIAKEGLIEIKEAEKRFKKMKLSPR
;
A
#
# COMPACT_ATOMS: atom_id res chain seq x y z
N MET A 1 7.72 -14.06 -78.02
CA MET A 1 7.88 -15.54 -77.94
C MET A 1 7.03 -16.04 -76.77
N PRO A 2 6.10 -16.99 -76.97
CA PRO A 2 5.27 -17.48 -75.89
C PRO A 2 6.11 -18.43 -75.01
N LEU A 3 6.20 -18.15 -73.72
CA LEU A 3 6.76 -19.09 -72.74
C LEU A 3 5.97 -20.40 -72.85
N SER A 4 6.66 -21.53 -73.03
CA SER A 4 6.00 -22.82 -73.17
C SER A 4 5.17 -23.12 -71.92
N ASN A 5 3.95 -23.65 -72.08
CA ASN A 5 3.05 -23.98 -70.96
C ASN A 5 3.74 -24.81 -69.86
N LYS A 6 4.72 -25.66 -70.21
CA LYS A 6 5.49 -26.44 -69.23
C LYS A 6 6.32 -25.57 -68.29
N THR A 7 6.95 -24.50 -68.80
CA THR A 7 7.80 -23.59 -68.00
C THR A 7 6.98 -22.75 -67.02
N LEU A 8 5.79 -22.30 -67.44
CA LEU A 8 4.83 -21.58 -66.59
C LEU A 8 4.24 -22.48 -65.49
N ILE A 9 3.94 -23.74 -65.79
CA ILE A 9 3.45 -24.71 -64.79
C ILE A 9 4.52 -25.07 -63.76
N VAL A 10 5.79 -25.15 -64.15
CA VAL A 10 6.91 -25.39 -63.22
C VAL A 10 7.08 -24.19 -62.29
N SER A 11 7.10 -22.96 -62.81
CA SER A 11 7.25 -21.74 -62.01
C SER A 11 6.11 -21.53 -61.00
N THR A 12 4.86 -21.83 -61.40
CA THR A 12 3.69 -21.74 -60.50
C THR A 12 3.72 -22.79 -59.39
N LYS A 13 4.15 -24.03 -59.68
CA LYS A 13 4.34 -25.07 -58.66
C LYS A 13 5.44 -24.70 -57.66
N GLU A 14 6.55 -24.12 -58.13
CA GLU A 14 7.64 -23.62 -57.28
C GLU A 14 7.14 -22.50 -56.35
N TYR A 15 6.37 -21.55 -56.88
CA TYR A 15 5.80 -20.43 -56.13
C TYR A 15 4.82 -20.90 -55.04
N VAL A 16 3.89 -21.80 -55.39
CA VAL A 16 2.94 -22.39 -54.44
C VAL A 16 3.68 -23.15 -53.33
N ARG A 17 4.75 -23.87 -53.68
CA ARG A 17 5.59 -24.59 -52.71
C ARG A 17 6.29 -23.62 -51.73
N VAL A 18 6.89 -22.54 -52.23
CA VAL A 18 7.55 -21.53 -51.37
C VAL A 18 6.54 -20.81 -50.48
N LEU A 19 5.38 -20.44 -51.03
CA LEU A 19 4.29 -19.79 -50.28
C LEU A 19 3.78 -20.71 -49.17
N ASN A 20 3.54 -21.99 -49.46
CA ASN A 20 3.10 -22.99 -48.49
C ASN A 20 4.15 -23.21 -47.39
N ASN A 21 5.43 -23.29 -47.74
CA ASN A 21 6.51 -23.41 -46.74
C ASN A 21 6.59 -22.19 -45.83
N THR A 22 6.41 -20.99 -46.39
CA THR A 22 6.43 -19.73 -45.62
C THR A 22 5.21 -19.62 -44.70
N LEU A 23 4.03 -20.00 -45.20
CA LEU A 23 2.79 -20.02 -44.43
C LEU A 23 2.87 -21.06 -43.30
N PHE A 24 3.43 -22.23 -43.60
CA PHE A 24 3.68 -23.29 -42.63
C PHE A 24 4.65 -22.83 -41.53
N MET A 25 5.78 -22.21 -41.88
CA MET A 25 6.75 -21.65 -40.92
C MET A 25 6.13 -20.56 -40.02
N LYS A 26 5.28 -19.70 -40.58
CA LYS A 26 4.55 -18.68 -39.80
C LYS A 26 3.51 -19.31 -38.87
N LEU A 27 2.82 -20.34 -39.32
CA LEU A 27 1.84 -21.05 -38.51
C LEU A 27 2.50 -21.79 -37.34
N THR A 28 3.64 -22.46 -37.58
CA THR A 28 4.36 -23.20 -36.52
C THR A 28 4.95 -22.28 -35.46
N THR A 29 5.51 -21.12 -35.86
CA THR A 29 6.01 -20.11 -34.91
C THR A 29 4.90 -19.46 -34.10
N PHE A 30 3.74 -19.20 -34.70
CA PHE A 30 2.56 -18.70 -33.99
C PHE A 30 2.03 -19.73 -32.97
N ILE A 31 1.91 -21.01 -33.36
CA ILE A 31 1.50 -22.08 -32.45
C ILE A 31 2.51 -22.23 -31.31
N LEU A 32 3.81 -22.19 -31.59
CA LEU A 32 4.85 -22.26 -30.56
C LEU A 32 4.73 -21.09 -29.57
N PHE A 33 4.53 -19.87 -30.05
CA PHE A 33 4.29 -18.71 -29.19
C PHE A 33 3.02 -18.86 -28.34
N MET A 34 1.94 -19.39 -28.92
CA MET A 34 0.68 -19.64 -28.21
C MET A 34 0.82 -20.73 -27.13
N VAL A 35 1.54 -21.82 -27.43
CA VAL A 35 1.82 -22.88 -26.46
C VAL A 35 2.71 -22.37 -25.32
N ILE A 36 3.72 -21.57 -25.64
CA ILE A 36 4.60 -20.93 -24.65
C ILE A 36 3.77 -19.99 -23.76
N SER A 37 2.95 -19.12 -24.35
CA SER A 37 2.14 -18.15 -23.59
C SER A 37 1.09 -18.83 -22.70
N VAL A 38 0.44 -19.90 -23.17
CA VAL A 38 -0.48 -20.72 -22.37
C VAL A 38 0.26 -21.40 -21.20
N ASN A 39 1.43 -22.01 -21.44
CA ASN A 39 2.22 -22.62 -20.37
C ASN A 39 2.73 -21.60 -19.34
N LEU A 40 3.19 -20.43 -19.78
CA LEU A 40 3.59 -19.32 -18.90
C LEU A 40 2.40 -18.85 -18.06
N SER A 41 1.21 -18.71 -18.64
CA SER A 41 0.02 -18.30 -17.88
C SER A 41 -0.36 -19.30 -16.78
N GLY A 42 -0.26 -20.61 -17.06
CA GLY A 42 -0.53 -21.67 -16.08
C GLY A 42 0.52 -21.78 -14.97
N GLN A 43 1.80 -21.63 -15.30
CA GLN A 43 2.87 -21.58 -14.29
C GLN A 43 2.80 -20.31 -13.43
N ASN A 44 2.45 -19.17 -14.03
CA ASN A 44 2.30 -17.92 -13.29
C ASN A 44 1.16 -18.00 -12.26
N ALA A 45 0.00 -18.54 -12.64
CA ALA A 45 -1.11 -18.72 -11.71
C ALA A 45 -0.76 -19.64 -10.52
N ASN A 46 -0.08 -20.76 -10.78
CA ASN A 46 0.35 -21.69 -9.73
C ASN A 46 1.43 -21.07 -8.82
N THR A 47 2.35 -20.30 -9.37
CA THR A 47 3.41 -19.63 -8.58
C THR A 47 2.88 -18.43 -7.79
N ASP A 48 1.90 -17.69 -8.33
CA ASP A 48 1.21 -16.61 -7.60
C ASP A 48 0.45 -17.18 -6.40
N SER A 49 -0.26 -18.30 -6.58
CA SER A 49 -0.95 -19.00 -5.49
C SER A 49 0.00 -19.44 -4.39
N LEU A 50 1.15 -20.02 -4.75
CA LEU A 50 2.17 -20.42 -3.79
C LEU A 50 2.75 -19.22 -3.02
N ARG A 51 3.09 -18.13 -3.73
CA ARG A 51 3.59 -16.89 -3.10
C ARG A 51 2.57 -16.28 -2.15
N ASN A 52 1.28 -16.30 -2.52
CA ASN A 52 0.20 -15.87 -1.64
C ASN A 52 0.12 -16.71 -0.37
N ALA A 53 0.28 -18.04 -0.48
CA ALA A 53 0.33 -18.94 0.67
C ALA A 53 1.54 -18.67 1.57
N ILE A 54 2.72 -18.45 0.99
CA ILE A 54 3.92 -18.09 1.77
C ILE A 54 3.71 -16.74 2.50
N ARG A 55 3.05 -15.77 1.88
CA ARG A 55 2.69 -14.50 2.55
C ARG A 55 1.70 -14.71 3.69
N SER A 56 0.70 -15.58 3.54
CA SER A 56 -0.20 -15.90 4.65
C SER A 56 0.53 -16.59 5.78
N ASP A 57 1.42 -17.53 5.48
CA ASP A 57 2.21 -18.26 6.48
C ASP A 57 3.18 -17.33 7.22
N ALA A 58 3.80 -16.39 6.49
CA ALA A 58 4.66 -15.37 7.08
C ALA A 58 3.87 -14.48 8.06
N ARG A 59 2.70 -13.98 7.64
CA ARG A 59 1.82 -13.18 8.52
C ARG A 59 1.35 -13.98 9.73
N TRP A 60 0.94 -15.23 9.53
CA TRP A 60 0.54 -16.12 10.61
C TRP A 60 1.69 -16.32 11.61
N ALA A 61 2.91 -16.59 11.12
CA ALA A 61 4.08 -16.73 11.97
C ALA A 61 4.33 -15.46 12.80
N ILE A 62 4.23 -14.28 12.18
CA ILE A 62 4.39 -12.99 12.87
C ILE A 62 3.33 -12.79 13.97
N THR A 63 2.06 -13.11 13.70
CA THR A 63 0.99 -12.96 14.71
C THR A 63 1.13 -13.94 15.87
N HIS A 64 1.84 -15.05 15.66
CA HIS A 64 2.13 -16.06 16.71
C HIS A 64 3.52 -15.84 17.34
N ALA A 65 4.14 -14.69 17.12
CA ALA A 65 5.48 -14.33 17.60
C ALA A 65 6.62 -15.25 17.11
N GLU A 66 6.40 -16.04 16.05
CA GLU A 66 7.42 -16.80 15.34
C GLU A 66 8.18 -15.89 14.35
N PHE A 67 8.73 -14.77 14.84
CA PHE A 67 9.29 -13.70 14.00
C PHE A 67 10.39 -14.16 13.05
N SER A 68 11.34 -14.99 13.53
CA SER A 68 12.44 -15.50 12.70
C SER A 68 11.95 -16.32 11.52
N LYS A 69 10.88 -17.10 11.71
CA LYS A 69 10.27 -17.90 10.63
C LYS A 69 9.55 -16.98 9.65
N GLY A 70 8.74 -16.04 10.14
CA GLY A 70 8.06 -15.05 9.30
C GLY A 70 9.05 -14.25 8.43
N GLU A 71 10.15 -13.80 9.03
CA GLU A 71 11.20 -13.05 8.32
C GLU A 71 11.90 -13.88 7.25
N LYS A 72 12.26 -15.13 7.53
CA LYS A 72 12.84 -16.03 6.52
C LYS A 72 11.92 -16.23 5.32
N LEU A 73 10.62 -16.40 5.57
CA LEU A 73 9.62 -16.53 4.51
C LEU A 73 9.54 -15.23 3.69
N LEU A 74 9.53 -14.07 4.36
CA LEU A 74 9.52 -12.78 3.68
C LEU A 74 10.80 -12.50 2.89
N ASP A 75 11.97 -12.91 3.40
CA ASP A 75 13.24 -12.77 2.68
C ASP A 75 13.25 -13.61 1.40
N SER A 76 12.70 -14.84 1.46
CA SER A 76 12.54 -15.67 0.27
C SER A 76 11.61 -15.02 -0.76
N LEU A 77 10.54 -14.34 -0.31
CA LEU A 77 9.60 -13.62 -1.16
C LEU A 77 10.22 -12.35 -1.76
N ILE A 78 11.01 -11.61 -0.98
CA ILE A 78 11.71 -10.40 -1.45
C ILE A 78 12.74 -10.77 -2.54
N LEU A 79 13.39 -11.93 -2.43
CA LEU A 79 14.32 -12.40 -3.46
C LEU A 79 13.64 -12.60 -4.82
N VAL A 80 12.42 -13.14 -4.83
CA VAL A 80 11.68 -13.44 -6.07
C VAL A 80 10.78 -12.28 -6.53
N GLU A 81 10.29 -11.46 -5.61
CA GLU A 81 9.41 -10.31 -5.86
C GLU A 81 9.94 -9.06 -5.14
N PRO A 82 11.11 -8.53 -5.54
CA PRO A 82 11.73 -7.37 -4.89
C PRO A 82 10.93 -6.07 -5.06
N ARG A 83 9.93 -6.08 -5.95
CA ARG A 83 9.01 -4.95 -6.21
C ARG A 83 7.60 -5.17 -5.69
N ASN A 84 7.38 -6.17 -4.82
CA ASN A 84 6.12 -6.32 -4.13
C ASN A 84 6.18 -5.61 -2.76
N PRO A 85 5.47 -4.49 -2.59
CA PRO A 85 5.59 -3.73 -1.35
C PRO A 85 4.99 -4.42 -0.13
N GLU A 86 4.04 -5.36 -0.31
CA GLU A 86 3.43 -6.08 0.81
C GLU A 86 4.43 -6.97 1.55
N ASN A 87 5.47 -7.44 0.86
CA ASN A 87 6.54 -8.23 1.49
C ASN A 87 7.32 -7.36 2.48
N PHE A 88 7.68 -6.13 2.09
CA PHE A 88 8.34 -5.16 2.97
C PHE A 88 7.43 -4.67 4.08
N PHE A 89 6.15 -4.40 3.77
CA PHE A 89 5.18 -4.00 4.79
C PHE A 89 4.97 -5.09 5.85
N SER A 90 4.81 -6.35 5.44
CA SER A 90 4.70 -7.48 6.38
C SER A 90 5.96 -7.63 7.22
N LYS A 91 7.14 -7.37 6.65
CA LYS A 91 8.42 -7.39 7.39
C LYS A 91 8.48 -6.25 8.41
N ALA A 92 8.02 -5.05 8.05
CA ALA A 92 7.88 -3.94 8.98
C ALA A 92 6.98 -4.28 10.17
N GLN A 93 5.87 -5.00 9.94
CA GLN A 93 5.00 -5.49 11.02
C GLN A 93 5.73 -6.46 11.95
N SER A 94 6.56 -7.37 11.43
CA SER A 94 7.42 -8.23 12.26
C SER A 94 8.30 -7.40 13.20
N TYR A 95 8.96 -6.37 12.66
CA TYR A 95 9.83 -5.50 13.44
C TYR A 95 9.08 -4.62 14.44
N TYR A 96 7.84 -4.23 14.13
CA TYR A 96 6.96 -3.53 15.07
C TYR A 96 6.76 -4.37 16.34
N TYR A 97 6.35 -5.63 16.20
CA TYR A 97 6.11 -6.52 17.34
C TYR A 97 7.37 -6.81 18.16
N GLN A 98 8.54 -6.82 17.51
CA GLN A 98 9.83 -6.96 18.17
C GLN A 98 10.34 -5.67 18.82
N LYS A 99 9.64 -4.54 18.64
CA LYS A 99 10.10 -3.19 19.04
C LYS A 99 11.45 -2.82 18.40
N ASN A 100 11.78 -3.42 17.25
CA ASN A 100 12.96 -3.05 16.47
C ASN A 100 12.58 -1.93 15.51
N LEU A 101 12.61 -0.71 16.05
CA LEU A 101 11.99 0.42 15.36
C LEU A 101 12.84 0.98 14.21
N ASP A 102 14.16 0.83 14.28
CA ASP A 102 15.05 1.19 13.16
C ASP A 102 14.74 0.34 11.93
N SER A 103 14.64 -0.98 12.11
CA SER A 103 14.34 -1.90 11.00
C SER A 103 12.91 -1.75 10.47
N LEU A 104 11.97 -1.38 11.34
CA LEU A 104 10.60 -1.03 10.95
C LEU A 104 10.59 0.12 9.95
N THR A 105 11.25 1.22 10.26
CA THR A 105 11.21 2.42 9.39
C THR A 105 11.84 2.16 8.03
N ILE A 106 12.94 1.42 7.98
CA ILE A 106 13.61 1.00 6.75
C ILE A 106 12.65 0.16 5.88
N CYS A 107 11.93 -0.78 6.47
CA CYS A 107 10.99 -1.62 5.72
C CYS A 107 9.77 -0.82 5.22
N LEU A 108 9.22 0.08 6.04
CA LEU A 108 8.15 0.98 5.61
C LEU A 108 8.60 1.91 4.49
N GLU A 109 9.83 2.42 4.54
CA GLU A 109 10.38 3.30 3.51
C GLU A 109 10.48 2.55 2.17
N LYS A 110 10.99 1.32 2.20
CA LYS A 110 11.02 0.46 1.02
C LYS A 110 9.62 0.18 0.47
N ALA A 111 8.65 -0.13 1.32
CA ALA A 111 7.27 -0.35 0.90
C ALA A 111 6.69 0.90 0.20
N LEU A 112 6.91 2.08 0.77
CA LEU A 112 6.45 3.35 0.20
C LEU A 112 7.16 3.68 -1.13
N MET A 113 8.48 3.52 -1.20
CA MET A 113 9.27 3.74 -2.42
C MET A 113 8.82 2.87 -3.61
N ILE A 114 8.37 1.64 -3.32
CA ILE A 114 7.88 0.71 -4.34
C ILE A 114 6.47 1.07 -4.81
N GLY A 115 5.71 1.84 -4.01
CA GLY A 115 4.38 2.35 -4.38
C GLY A 115 3.27 2.01 -3.39
N ASN A 116 3.57 1.58 -2.16
CA ASN A 116 2.55 1.39 -1.12
C ASN A 116 2.21 2.71 -0.43
N ASP A 117 1.58 3.59 -1.18
CA ASP A 117 0.94 4.79 -0.67
C ASP A 117 -0.45 4.41 -0.14
N SER A 118 -0.49 3.92 1.08
CA SER A 118 -1.73 3.46 1.71
C SER A 118 -1.83 3.91 3.16
N ILE A 119 -3.08 4.04 3.63
CA ILE A 119 -3.36 4.37 5.02
C ILE A 119 -2.72 3.38 6.01
N ARG A 120 -2.53 2.12 5.61
CA ARG A 120 -1.87 1.10 6.44
C ARG A 120 -0.42 1.49 6.73
N VAL A 121 0.35 1.89 5.71
CA VAL A 121 1.74 2.32 5.86
C VAL A 121 1.84 3.57 6.73
N TYR A 122 1.01 4.57 6.47
CA TYR A 122 1.03 5.80 7.27
C TYR A 122 0.56 5.60 8.71
N SER A 123 -0.37 4.66 8.94
CA SER A 123 -0.77 4.28 10.30
C SER A 123 0.39 3.67 11.09
N GLU A 124 1.24 2.85 10.46
CA GLU A 124 2.42 2.27 11.10
C GLU A 124 3.48 3.34 11.42
N TYR A 125 3.72 4.29 10.49
CA TYR A 125 4.58 5.43 10.78
C TYR A 125 4.05 6.31 11.91
N TYR A 126 2.75 6.65 11.87
CA TYR A 126 2.10 7.41 12.94
C TYR A 126 2.27 6.70 14.28
N ARG A 127 2.00 5.39 14.35
CA ARG A 127 2.15 4.60 15.57
C ARG A 127 3.59 4.61 16.09
N TYR A 128 4.57 4.47 15.19
CA TYR A 128 5.98 4.54 15.54
C TYR A 128 6.35 5.89 16.17
N TYR A 129 6.04 7.01 15.51
CA TYR A 129 6.41 8.34 16.02
C TYR A 129 5.63 8.74 17.27
N SER A 130 4.37 8.33 17.38
CA SER A 130 3.57 8.55 18.59
C SER A 130 4.12 7.79 19.80
N PHE A 131 4.69 6.59 19.60
CA PHE A 131 5.35 5.85 20.68
C PHE A 131 6.64 6.53 21.15
N GLN A 132 7.40 7.11 20.22
CA GLN A 132 8.66 7.79 20.55
C GLN A 132 8.44 9.10 21.33
N GLN A 133 7.25 9.71 21.27
CA GLN A 133 6.90 11.00 21.90
C GLN A 133 7.78 12.21 21.51
N GLU A 134 8.90 11.99 20.83
CA GLU A 134 9.89 13.02 20.49
C GLU A 134 9.63 13.69 19.14
N ASN A 135 8.68 13.21 18.34
CA ASN A 135 8.46 13.75 17.00
C ASN A 135 6.99 13.95 16.61
N LEU A 136 6.34 14.87 17.31
CA LEU A 136 4.95 15.29 17.05
C LEU A 136 4.77 15.88 15.64
N GLU A 137 5.80 16.50 15.06
CA GLU A 137 5.76 17.00 13.68
C GLU A 137 5.60 15.86 12.65
N LYS A 138 6.34 14.75 12.83
CA LYS A 138 6.14 13.57 12.00
C LYS A 138 4.78 12.92 12.25
N CYS A 139 4.28 12.92 13.48
CA CYS A 139 2.90 12.49 13.74
C CYS A 139 1.89 13.30 12.92
N LEU A 140 2.00 14.64 12.91
CA LEU A 140 1.16 15.50 12.09
C LEU A 140 1.29 15.19 10.60
N LEU A 141 2.51 15.02 10.10
CA LEU A 141 2.78 14.67 8.70
C LEU A 141 2.00 13.42 8.29
N TYR A 142 2.12 12.33 9.06
CA TYR A 142 1.49 11.06 8.71
C TYR A 142 -0.02 11.06 8.94
N ILE A 143 -0.52 11.73 9.99
CA ILE A 143 -1.97 11.90 10.15
C ILE A 143 -2.56 12.70 8.98
N ASN A 144 -1.89 13.74 8.51
CA ASN A 144 -2.35 14.51 7.34
C ASN A 144 -2.45 13.62 6.10
N ARG A 145 -1.45 12.77 5.84
CA ARG A 145 -1.52 11.79 4.75
C ARG A 145 -2.67 10.80 4.91
N MET A 146 -2.96 10.36 6.14
CA MET A 146 -4.10 9.49 6.41
C MET A 146 -5.43 10.22 6.14
N ILE A 147 -5.54 11.50 6.51
CA ILE A 147 -6.72 12.35 6.25
C ILE A 147 -6.90 12.59 4.74
N ASP A 148 -5.82 12.79 3.98
CA ASP A 148 -5.88 12.95 2.52
C ASP A 148 -6.52 11.70 1.86
N ILE A 149 -6.22 10.50 2.39
CA ILE A 149 -6.78 9.23 1.90
C ILE A 149 -8.21 9.02 2.42
N GLN A 150 -8.50 9.35 3.68
CA GLN A 150 -9.79 9.15 4.33
C GLN A 150 -10.34 10.45 4.95
N PRO A 151 -10.78 11.41 4.13
CA PRO A 151 -11.16 12.74 4.61
C PRO A 151 -12.44 12.75 5.45
N LYS A 152 -13.22 11.66 5.45
CA LYS A 152 -14.46 11.49 6.22
C LYS A 152 -14.29 10.62 7.46
N ASN A 153 -13.07 10.22 7.79
CA ASN A 153 -12.80 9.46 9.01
C ASN A 153 -12.63 10.43 10.18
N SER A 154 -13.64 10.52 11.04
CA SER A 154 -13.65 11.43 12.19
C SER A 154 -12.51 11.16 13.17
N ASP A 155 -12.09 9.90 13.32
CA ASP A 155 -11.08 9.51 14.29
C ASP A 155 -9.71 10.09 13.91
N LEU A 156 -9.42 10.25 12.62
CA LEU A 156 -8.19 10.89 12.18
C LEU A 156 -8.10 12.37 12.60
N TYR A 157 -9.23 13.07 12.61
CA TYR A 157 -9.29 14.44 13.11
C TYR A 157 -9.16 14.47 14.64
N MET A 158 -9.70 13.47 15.36
CA MET A 158 -9.45 13.32 16.80
C MET A 158 -7.97 13.09 17.10
N GLU A 159 -7.29 12.22 16.35
CA GLU A 159 -5.85 11.99 16.50
C GLU A 159 -5.06 13.27 16.19
N ARG A 160 -5.38 13.99 15.11
CA ARG A 160 -4.72 15.27 14.79
C ARG A 160 -4.96 16.34 15.84
N MET A 161 -6.18 16.45 16.35
CA MET A 161 -6.59 17.34 17.43
C MET A 161 -5.72 17.10 18.68
N ARG A 162 -5.52 15.84 19.08
CA ARG A 162 -4.65 15.49 20.22
C ARG A 162 -3.22 15.92 19.97
N VAL A 163 -2.64 15.61 18.81
CA VAL A 163 -1.26 15.99 18.48
C VAL A 163 -1.08 17.51 18.47
N LYS A 164 -2.01 18.26 17.87
CA LYS A 164 -2.00 19.73 17.87
C LYS A 164 -2.12 20.32 19.27
N THR A 165 -2.94 19.72 20.13
CA THR A 165 -3.07 20.14 21.53
C THR A 165 -1.74 20.02 22.27
N VAL A 166 -1.03 18.90 22.10
CA VAL A 166 0.30 18.70 22.71
C VAL A 166 1.32 19.70 22.15
N LEU A 167 1.21 20.05 20.87
CA LEU A 167 2.03 21.09 20.23
C LEU A 167 1.64 22.53 20.62
N GLY A 168 0.55 22.73 21.38
CA GLY A 168 0.03 24.04 21.76
C GLY A 168 -0.74 24.78 20.66
N ASP A 169 -1.02 24.13 19.52
CA ASP A 169 -1.92 24.65 18.48
C ASP A 169 -3.38 24.41 18.89
N TYR A 170 -3.84 25.18 19.89
CA TYR A 170 -5.20 25.05 20.42
C TYR A 170 -6.26 25.46 19.39
N ASP A 171 -6.01 26.51 18.59
CA ASP A 171 -6.95 26.94 17.55
C ASP A 171 -7.13 25.87 16.47
N GLY A 172 -6.02 25.26 16.02
CA GLY A 172 -6.05 24.15 15.07
C GLY A 172 -6.65 22.88 15.65
N SER A 173 -6.47 22.65 16.96
CA SER A 173 -7.09 21.55 17.70
C SER A 173 -8.62 21.69 17.77
N VAL A 174 -9.12 22.87 18.13
CA VAL A 174 -10.57 23.16 18.15
C VAL A 174 -11.19 22.98 16.76
N LYS A 175 -10.53 23.44 15.69
CA LYS A 175 -11.01 23.22 14.32
C LYS A 175 -11.12 21.73 13.97
N ASP A 176 -10.14 20.92 14.35
CA ASP A 176 -10.18 19.48 14.11
C ASP A 176 -11.28 18.80 14.94
N LEU A 177 -11.52 19.28 16.16
CA LEU A 177 -12.63 18.84 17.01
C LEU A 177 -14.00 19.15 16.37
N GLU A 178 -14.17 20.35 15.82
CA GLU A 178 -15.36 20.76 15.05
C GLU A 178 -15.60 19.87 13.83
N ILE A 179 -14.55 19.61 13.04
CA ILE A 179 -14.65 18.73 11.88
C ILE A 179 -15.04 17.31 12.32
N SER A 180 -14.37 16.76 13.33
CA SER A 180 -14.67 15.43 13.86
C SER A 180 -16.12 15.29 14.35
N ALA A 181 -16.61 16.30 15.08
CA ALA A 181 -17.99 16.35 15.55
C ALA A 181 -18.99 16.40 14.39
N SER A 182 -18.69 17.18 13.34
CA SER A 182 -19.53 17.27 12.14
C SER A 182 -19.59 15.95 11.34
N LEU A 183 -18.53 15.15 11.42
CA LEU A 183 -18.44 13.81 10.84
C LEU A 183 -19.11 12.73 11.71
N GLY A 184 -19.65 13.10 12.89
CA GLY A 184 -20.45 12.23 13.73
C GLY A 184 -19.73 11.62 14.93
N ASN A 185 -18.51 12.06 15.27
CA ASN A 185 -17.84 11.58 16.47
C ASN A 185 -18.47 12.18 17.73
N GLU A 186 -19.05 11.33 18.59
CA GLU A 186 -19.75 11.78 19.80
C GLU A 186 -18.81 12.39 20.84
N ILE A 187 -17.60 11.84 21.01
CA ILE A 187 -16.58 12.37 21.93
C ILE A 187 -16.20 13.80 21.51
N ALA A 188 -16.10 14.05 20.21
CA ALA A 188 -15.82 15.39 19.69
C ALA A 188 -16.96 16.38 19.99
N LYS A 189 -18.21 15.95 19.85
CA LYS A 189 -19.38 16.78 20.17
C LYS A 189 -19.42 17.14 21.65
N GLU A 190 -19.18 16.17 22.52
CA GLU A 190 -19.08 16.36 23.97
C GLU A 190 -17.98 17.35 24.32
N GLY A 191 -16.77 17.18 23.76
CA GLY A 191 -15.65 18.10 23.97
C GLY A 191 -15.96 19.54 23.56
N LEU A 192 -16.70 19.76 22.46
CA LEU A 192 -17.10 21.11 22.04
C LEU A 192 -18.10 21.76 23.00
N ILE A 193 -18.97 20.98 23.64
CA ILE A 193 -19.90 21.49 24.65
C ILE A 193 -19.08 21.96 25.86
N GLU A 194 -18.13 21.16 26.33
CA GLU A 194 -17.26 21.51 27.45
C GLU A 194 -16.46 22.78 27.20
N ILE A 195 -15.88 22.93 26.00
CA ILE A 195 -15.14 24.15 25.62
C ILE A 195 -16.05 25.37 25.68
N LYS A 196 -17.26 25.31 25.08
CA LYS A 196 -18.23 26.42 25.11
C LYS A 196 -18.66 26.78 26.52
N GLU A 197 -18.84 25.78 27.39
CA GLU A 197 -19.16 26.03 28.79
C GLU A 197 -18.00 26.68 29.54
N ALA A 198 -16.76 26.22 29.31
CA ALA A 198 -15.56 26.78 29.91
C ALA A 198 -15.38 28.26 29.49
N GLU A 199 -15.57 28.58 28.21
CA GLU A 199 -15.54 29.95 27.70
C GLU A 199 -16.59 30.84 28.38
N LYS A 200 -17.82 30.35 28.53
CA LYS A 200 -18.89 31.07 29.22
C LYS A 200 -18.54 31.35 30.68
N ARG A 201 -18.00 30.34 31.39
CA ARG A 201 -17.56 30.47 32.79
C ARG A 201 -16.42 31.49 32.91
N PHE A 202 -15.44 31.43 32.02
CA PHE A 202 -14.30 32.35 31.98
C PHE A 202 -14.73 33.80 31.71
N LYS A 203 -15.64 34.02 30.76
CA LYS A 203 -16.20 35.34 30.48
C LYS A 203 -16.93 35.93 31.69
N LYS A 204 -17.68 35.10 32.42
CA LYS A 204 -18.38 35.53 33.65
C LYS A 204 -17.39 35.94 34.76
N MET A 205 -16.28 35.22 34.93
CA MET A 205 -15.24 35.58 35.90
C MET A 205 -14.55 36.91 35.57
N LYS A 206 -14.30 37.19 34.28
CA LYS A 206 -13.74 38.48 33.85
C LYS A 206 -14.70 39.67 34.03
N LEU A 207 -16.00 39.42 34.07
CA LEU A 207 -17.05 40.44 34.18
C LEU A 207 -17.51 40.70 35.62
N SER A 208 -17.08 39.92 36.61
CA SER A 208 -17.37 40.24 38.02
C SER A 208 -16.39 41.30 38.52
N PRO A 209 -16.85 42.51 38.91
CA PRO A 209 -15.99 43.49 39.56
C PRO A 209 -15.45 42.90 40.87
N ARG A 210 -14.16 43.15 41.17
CA ARG A 210 -13.60 42.89 42.49
C ARG A 210 -14.28 43.75 43.56
#